data_AF-S8EF05-F1
#
_entry.id   AF-S8EF05-F1
#
_cell.length_a   1.000
_cell.length_b   1.000
_cell.length_c   1.000
_cell.angle_alpha   90.00
_cell.angle_beta   90.00
_cell.angle_gamma   90.00
#
_symmetry.space_group_name_H-M   'P 1'
#
loop_
_entity.id
_entity.type
_entity.pdbx_description
1 polymer ?
#
loop_
_entity_poly.entity_id
_entity_poly.type
_entity_poly.pdbx_seq_one_letter_code
_entity_poly.pdbx_strand_id
1 'polypeptide(L)'
;MPAFTTYYLPHVLYSLAITSLGMHLLSQRKEAEAERMQFSAQLSLLESTAARLRAGERIPSQELDRIMKLVRSHRTAAPEEEGNAGREISWREVMLGRKKDAREEVEEERRKRAEEWDRKDLEAVRKEVQSSRS
;
A
#
# COMPACT_ATOMS: atom_id res chain seq x y z
N MET A 1 41.31 9.14 -30.41
CA MET A 1 41.48 8.85 -28.97
C MET A 1 40.13 8.60 -28.32
N PRO A 2 39.64 7.34 -28.26
CA PRO A 2 38.56 6.99 -27.32
C PRO A 2 38.85 5.65 -26.61
N ALA A 3 39.53 5.69 -25.45
CA ALA A 3 39.70 4.53 -24.57
C ALA A 3 39.08 4.74 -23.18
N PHE A 4 38.65 5.96 -22.86
CA PHE A 4 38.20 6.33 -21.52
C PHE A 4 36.79 5.83 -21.20
N THR A 5 35.87 5.81 -22.18
CA THR A 5 34.47 5.42 -21.95
C THR A 5 34.32 3.95 -21.60
N THR A 6 35.10 3.06 -22.21
CA THR A 6 34.99 1.61 -21.99
C THR A 6 35.55 1.16 -20.63
N TYR A 7 36.47 1.91 -20.04
CA TYR A 7 37.15 1.54 -18.79
C TYR A 7 36.36 1.94 -17.54
N TYR A 8 35.68 3.09 -17.55
CA TYR A 8 34.91 3.56 -16.39
C TYR A 8 33.45 3.11 -16.36
N LEU A 9 32.89 2.72 -17.50
CA LEU A 9 31.53 2.16 -17.59
C LEU A 9 31.27 1.03 -16.58
N PRO A 10 32.12 -0.01 -16.48
CA PRO A 10 31.91 -1.08 -15.50
C PRO A 10 31.94 -0.54 -14.07
N HIS A 11 32.85 0.39 -13.74
CA HIS A 11 32.92 0.96 -12.39
C HIS A 11 31.68 1.77 -12.01
N VAL A 12 31.15 2.56 -12.94
CA VAL A 12 29.90 3.31 -12.72
C VAL A 12 28.73 2.33 -12.54
N LEU A 13 28.62 1.32 -13.39
CA LEU A 13 27.56 0.30 -13.28
C LEU A 13 27.65 -0.49 -11.96
N TYR A 14 28.85 -0.90 -11.54
CA TYR A 14 29.03 -1.59 -10.27
C TYR A 14 28.69 -0.70 -9.08
N SER A 15 29.11 0.57 -9.09
CA SER A 15 28.79 1.51 -8.01
C SER A 15 27.28 1.78 -7.90
N LEU A 16 26.59 1.83 -9.04
CA LEU A 16 25.13 1.99 -9.11
C LEU A 16 24.41 0.72 -8.65
N ALA A 17 24.87 -0.45 -9.08
CA ALA A 17 24.30 -1.73 -8.67
C ALA A 17 24.45 -1.95 -7.15
N ILE A 18 25.62 -1.64 -6.59
CA ILE A 18 25.88 -1.78 -5.16
C ILE A 18 25.03 -0.80 -4.34
N THR A 19 24.91 0.46 -4.78
CA THR A 19 24.06 1.44 -4.08
C THR A 19 22.58 1.09 -4.19
N SER A 20 22.11 0.65 -5.36
CA SER A 20 20.74 0.18 -5.57
C SER A 20 20.42 -1.03 -4.69
N LEU A 21 21.31 -2.05 -4.66
CA LEU A 21 21.13 -3.23 -3.83
C LEU A 21 21.17 -2.89 -2.34
N GLY A 22 22.06 -1.99 -1.93
CA GLY A 22 22.14 -1.51 -0.55
C GLY A 22 20.86 -0.78 -0.11
N MET A 23 20.31 0.09 -0.97
CA MET A 23 19.03 0.76 -0.70
C MET A 23 17.87 -0.24 -0.64
N HIS A 24 17.84 -1.22 -1.54
CA HIS A 24 16.79 -2.23 -1.55
C HIS A 24 16.80 -3.09 -0.27
N LEU A 25 17.97 -3.60 0.13
CA LEU A 25 18.12 -4.36 1.36
C LEU A 25 17.77 -3.54 2.61
N LEU A 26 18.09 -2.24 2.60
CA LEU A 26 17.70 -1.33 3.69
C LEU A 26 16.17 -1.16 3.75
N SER A 27 15.49 -1.07 2.60
CA SER A 27 14.01 -1.02 2.56
C SER A 27 13.42 -2.30 3.11
N GLN A 28 13.87 -3.46 2.63
CA GLN A 28 13.41 -4.77 3.10
C GLN A 28 13.59 -4.94 4.61
N ARG A 29 14.73 -4.48 5.15
CA ARG A 29 14.96 -4.54 6.59
C ARG A 29 13.97 -3.67 7.36
N LYS A 30 13.67 -2.46 6.88
CA LYS A 30 12.69 -1.56 7.53
C LYS A 30 11.28 -2.14 7.46
N GLU A 31 10.91 -2.73 6.34
CA GLU A 31 9.63 -3.44 6.16
C GLU A 31 9.53 -4.61 7.14
N ALA A 32 10.57 -5.45 7.23
CA ALA A 32 10.60 -6.56 8.18
C ALA A 32 10.55 -6.09 9.65
N GLU A 33 11.20 -4.98 9.99
CA GLU A 33 11.10 -4.38 11.33
C GLU A 33 9.68 -3.86 11.62
N ALA A 34 9.02 -3.23 10.63
CA ALA A 34 7.64 -2.80 10.75
C ALA A 34 6.69 -4.00 10.93
N GLU A 35 6.81 -5.05 10.11
CA GLU A 35 6.02 -6.28 10.23
C GLU A 35 6.18 -6.93 11.61
N ARG A 36 7.42 -7.01 12.13
CA ARG A 36 7.68 -7.54 13.48
C ARG A 36 6.96 -6.74 14.56
N MET A 37 7.00 -5.41 14.49
CA MET A 37 6.27 -4.56 15.43
C MET A 37 4.76 -4.81 15.32
N GLN A 38 4.23 -4.94 14.11
CA GLN A 38 2.82 -5.22 13.88
C GLN A 38 2.39 -6.56 14.48
N PHE A 39 3.14 -7.63 14.23
CA PHE A 39 2.85 -8.95 14.81
C PHE A 39 2.95 -8.94 16.33
N SER A 40 3.92 -8.22 16.91
CA SER A 40 4.04 -8.11 18.36
C SER A 40 2.81 -7.46 19.01
N ALA A 41 2.26 -6.41 18.38
CA ALA A 41 1.05 -5.75 18.86
C ALA A 41 -0.19 -6.65 18.74
N GLN A 42 -0.32 -7.37 17.62
CA GLN A 42 -1.40 -8.35 17.43
C GLN A 42 -1.33 -9.47 18.45
N LEU A 43 -0.12 -10.00 18.71
CA LEU A 43 0.10 -11.06 19.68
C LEU A 43 -0.27 -10.60 21.09
N SER A 44 0.13 -9.40 21.50
CA SER A 44 -0.26 -8.82 22.79
C SER A 44 -1.78 -8.66 22.94
N LEU A 45 -2.47 -8.23 21.88
CA LEU A 45 -3.93 -8.12 21.87
C LEU A 45 -4.61 -9.49 21.96
N LEU A 46 -4.10 -10.49 21.26
CA LEU A 46 -4.60 -11.87 21.31
C LEU A 46 -4.33 -12.51 22.68
N GLU A 47 -3.16 -12.27 23.28
CA GLU A 47 -2.83 -12.77 24.61
C GLU A 47 -3.72 -12.14 25.69
N SER A 48 -3.93 -10.82 25.64
CA SER A 48 -4.81 -10.14 26.59
C SER A 48 -6.26 -10.63 26.50
N THR A 49 -6.77 -10.85 25.28
CA THR A 49 -8.11 -11.42 25.09
C THR A 49 -8.21 -12.87 25.53
N ALA A 50 -7.19 -13.69 25.24
CA ALA A 50 -7.12 -15.06 25.73
C ALA A 50 -7.06 -15.13 27.26
N ALA A 51 -6.34 -14.21 27.92
CA ALA A 51 -6.28 -14.11 29.38
C ALA A 51 -7.65 -13.76 29.98
N ARG A 52 -8.37 -12.78 29.40
CA ARG A 52 -9.73 -12.40 29.81
C ARG A 52 -10.72 -13.57 29.69
N LEU A 53 -10.68 -14.30 28.57
CA LEU A 53 -11.52 -15.48 28.36
C LEU A 53 -11.20 -16.61 29.35
N ARG A 54 -9.91 -16.85 29.64
CA ARG A 54 -9.49 -17.85 30.66
C ARG A 54 -9.90 -17.45 32.07
N ALA A 55 -9.96 -16.15 32.37
CA ALA A 55 -10.46 -15.63 33.65
C ALA A 55 -11.99 -15.80 33.82
N GLY A 56 -12.69 -16.34 32.82
CA GLY A 56 -14.14 -16.54 32.85
C GLY A 56 -14.93 -15.26 32.56
N GLU A 57 -14.28 -14.20 32.09
CA GLU A 57 -14.95 -12.97 31.69
C GLU A 57 -15.81 -13.24 30.45
N ARG A 58 -17.11 -12.95 30.53
CA ARG A 58 -18.00 -13.07 29.36
C ARG A 58 -17.81 -11.85 28.46
N ILE A 59 -16.90 -11.99 27.50
CA ILE A 59 -16.73 -11.00 26.44
C ILE A 59 -17.89 -11.14 25.44
N PRO A 60 -18.67 -10.07 25.19
CA PRO A 60 -19.74 -10.12 24.20
C PRO A 60 -19.17 -10.40 22.81
N SER A 61 -19.85 -11.23 22.03
CA SER A 61 -19.39 -11.67 20.70
C SER A 61 -19.07 -10.49 19.76
N GLN A 62 -19.80 -9.38 19.88
CA GLN A 62 -19.55 -8.16 19.12
C GLN A 62 -18.19 -7.50 19.43
N GLU A 63 -17.72 -7.59 20.67
CA GLU A 63 -16.41 -7.04 21.06
C GLU A 63 -15.28 -7.92 20.54
N LEU A 64 -15.44 -9.24 20.59
CA LEU A 64 -14.50 -10.20 19.97
C LEU A 64 -14.40 -10.00 18.45
N ASP A 65 -15.53 -9.79 17.77
CA ASP A 65 -15.56 -9.52 16.33
C ASP A 65 -14.85 -8.21 15.99
N ARG A 66 -15.02 -7.16 16.81
CA ARG A 66 -14.29 -5.89 16.63
C ARG A 66 -12.79 -6.07 16.81
N ILE A 67 -12.37 -6.81 17.83
CA ILE A 67 -10.95 -7.11 18.08
C ILE A 67 -10.38 -7.92 16.92
N MET A 68 -11.09 -8.94 16.45
CA MET A 68 -10.62 -9.71 15.30
C MET A 68 -10.65 -8.95 13.98
N LYS A 69 -11.57 -8.01 13.82
CA LYS A 69 -11.57 -7.08 12.70
C LYS A 69 -10.36 -6.15 12.77
N LEU A 70 -9.99 -5.67 13.96
CA LEU A 70 -8.83 -4.81 14.18
C LEU A 70 -7.51 -5.53 13.84
N VAL A 71 -7.36 -6.77 14.30
CA VAL A 71 -6.19 -7.62 13.99
C VAL A 71 -6.10 -7.89 12.49
N ARG A 72 -7.22 -8.19 11.83
CA ARG A 72 -7.26 -8.42 10.37
C ARG A 72 -7.07 -7.15 9.55
N SER A 73 -7.64 -6.02 9.95
CA SER A 73 -7.44 -4.75 9.24
C SER A 73 -5.99 -4.28 9.32
N HIS A 74 -5.29 -4.62 10.41
CA HIS A 74 -3.87 -4.36 10.54
C HIS A 74 -3.00 -5.22 9.60
N ARG A 75 -3.54 -6.34 9.10
CA ARG A 75 -2.90 -7.20 8.08
C ARG A 75 -3.13 -6.67 6.65
N THR A 76 -4.28 -6.08 6.37
CA THR A 76 -4.62 -5.52 5.03
C THR A 76 -4.15 -4.08 4.84
N ALA A 77 -3.67 -3.41 5.90
CA ALA A 77 -3.07 -2.08 5.82
C ALA A 77 -1.56 -2.10 5.52
N ALA A 78 -0.92 -3.28 5.56
CA ALA A 78 0.31 -3.49 4.81
C ALA A 78 -0.07 -3.39 3.32
N PRO A 79 0.65 -2.61 2.50
CA PRO A 79 0.30 -2.45 1.10
C PRO A 79 0.19 -3.85 0.49
N GLU A 80 -0.98 -4.16 -0.04
CA GLU A 80 -1.17 -5.35 -0.86
C GLU A 80 -0.21 -5.24 -2.06
N GLU A 81 1.00 -5.76 -1.90
CA GLU A 81 1.82 -6.29 -3.00
C GLU A 81 1.25 -7.63 -3.53
N GLU A 82 0.02 -7.97 -3.12
CA GLU A 82 -0.73 -9.12 -3.60
C GLU A 82 -1.45 -8.76 -4.91
N GLY A 83 -0.64 -8.42 -5.92
CA GLY A 83 -1.13 -8.19 -7.29
C GLY A 83 -0.14 -8.54 -8.39
N ASN A 84 1.12 -8.89 -8.08
CA ASN A 84 2.12 -9.06 -9.15
C ASN A 84 3.26 -10.05 -8.89
N ALA A 85 3.10 -11.03 -7.99
CA ALA A 85 4.14 -12.03 -7.69
C ALA A 85 4.40 -13.08 -8.82
N GLY A 86 4.11 -12.74 -10.08
CA GLY A 86 4.27 -13.66 -11.22
C GLY A 86 4.50 -13.02 -12.58
N ARG A 87 4.67 -11.69 -12.66
CA ARG A 87 5.07 -11.04 -13.92
C ARG A 87 6.58 -10.91 -13.95
N GLU A 88 7.16 -11.47 -15.00
CA GLU A 88 8.55 -11.29 -15.38
C GLU A 88 8.86 -9.79 -15.49
N ILE A 89 9.56 -9.24 -14.48
CA ILE A 89 9.93 -7.84 -14.44
C ILE A 89 10.86 -7.58 -15.62
N SER A 90 10.42 -6.74 -16.56
CA SER A 90 11.25 -6.40 -17.71
C SER A 90 12.38 -5.46 -17.27
N TRP A 91 13.62 -5.72 -17.69
CA TRP A 91 14.78 -4.83 -17.42
C TRP A 91 14.54 -3.37 -17.81
N ARG A 92 13.61 -3.11 -18.74
CA ARG A 92 13.20 -1.77 -19.14
C ARG A 92 12.38 -1.04 -18.06
N GLU A 93 11.58 -1.75 -17.27
CA GLU A 93 10.79 -1.20 -16.16
C GLU A 93 11.68 -0.83 -14.96
N VAL A 94 12.76 -1.59 -14.73
CA VAL A 94 13.76 -1.29 -13.70
C VAL A 94 14.52 -0.01 -14.04
N MET A 95 14.83 0.23 -15.32
CA MET A 95 15.61 1.40 -15.77
C MET A 95 14.79 2.68 -15.97
N LEU A 96 13.54 2.57 -16.44
CA LEU A 96 12.69 3.74 -16.74
C LEU A 96 11.65 4.04 -15.64
N GLY A 97 11.57 3.19 -14.61
CA GLY A 97 10.48 3.22 -13.63
C GLY A 97 9.20 2.57 -14.18
N ARG A 98 8.36 2.02 -13.28
CA ARG A 98 7.05 1.45 -13.64
C ARG A 98 6.23 2.53 -14.33
N LYS A 99 5.90 2.32 -15.61
CA LYS A 99 4.79 3.06 -16.21
C LYS A 99 3.52 2.56 -15.54
N LYS A 100 2.64 3.49 -15.16
CA LYS A 100 1.30 3.17 -14.67
C LYS A 100 0.68 2.18 -15.65
N ASP A 101 0.29 1.03 -15.14
CA ASP A 101 -0.28 -0.01 -15.97
C ASP A 101 -1.55 0.54 -16.64
N ALA A 102 -1.89 0.09 -17.84
CA ALA A 102 -3.13 0.50 -18.54
C ALA A 102 -4.39 0.31 -17.67
N ARG A 103 -4.32 -0.55 -16.65
CA ARG A 103 -5.35 -0.75 -15.64
C ARG A 103 -5.44 0.41 -14.64
N GLU A 104 -4.31 0.97 -14.22
CA GLU A 104 -4.27 2.15 -13.34
C GLU A 104 -4.74 3.41 -14.06
N GLU A 105 -4.42 3.56 -15.36
CA GLU A 105 -4.97 4.66 -16.18
C GLU A 105 -6.50 4.55 -16.31
N VAL A 106 -7.04 3.35 -16.53
CA VAL A 106 -8.49 3.11 -16.59
C VAL A 106 -9.17 3.36 -15.24
N GLU A 107 -8.52 3.03 -14.13
CA GLU A 107 -9.05 3.31 -12.78
C GLU A 107 -9.02 4.81 -12.45
N GLU A 108 -7.97 5.54 -12.85
CA GLU A 108 -7.90 6.99 -12.70
C GLU A 108 -8.95 7.71 -13.56
N GLU A 109 -9.19 7.24 -14.79
CA GLU A 109 -10.27 7.77 -15.64
C GLU A 109 -11.66 7.51 -15.06
N ARG A 110 -11.88 6.34 -14.44
CA ARG A 110 -13.13 6.04 -13.74
C ARG A 110 -13.34 6.95 -12.53
N ARG A 111 -12.28 7.21 -11.75
CA ARG A 111 -12.34 8.15 -10.62
C ARG A 111 -12.65 9.58 -11.06
N LYS A 112 -11.97 10.07 -12.09
CA LYS A 112 -12.25 11.41 -12.65
C LYS A 112 -13.69 11.53 -13.16
N ARG A 113 -14.20 10.50 -13.83
CA ARG A 113 -15.62 10.47 -14.25
C ARG A 113 -16.57 10.47 -13.06
N ALA A 114 -16.28 9.74 -11.99
CA ALA A 114 -17.11 9.74 -10.79
C ALA A 114 -17.15 11.13 -10.12
N GLU A 115 -16.00 11.79 -9.98
CA GLU A 115 -15.90 13.15 -9.42
C GLU A 115 -16.67 14.19 -10.25
N GLU A 116 -16.68 14.03 -11.59
CA GLU A 116 -17.48 14.88 -12.47
C GLU A 116 -18.98 14.71 -12.28
N TRP A 117 -19.45 13.49 -12.01
CA TRP A 117 -20.85 13.21 -11.71
C TRP A 117 -21.25 13.76 -10.35
N ASP A 118 -20.43 13.55 -9.32
CA ASP A 118 -20.68 14.07 -7.96
C ASP A 118 -20.82 15.60 -7.96
N ARG A 119 -19.97 16.30 -8.73
CA ARG A 119 -20.06 17.75 -8.88
C ARG A 119 -21.37 18.22 -9.52
N LYS A 120 -21.85 17.50 -10.55
CA LYS A 120 -23.12 17.84 -11.22
C LYS A 120 -24.33 17.63 -10.30
N ASP A 121 -24.32 16.57 -9.50
CA ASP A 121 -25.37 16.30 -8.53
C ASP A 121 -25.42 17.39 -7.43
N LEU A 122 -24.26 17.82 -6.93
CA LEU A 122 -24.19 18.93 -5.96
C LEU A 122 -24.72 20.25 -6.55
N GLU A 123 -24.44 20.53 -7.82
CA GLU A 123 -24.97 21.71 -8.50
C GLU A 123 -26.48 21.62 -8.74
N ALA A 124 -27.01 20.43 -9.02
CA ALA A 124 -28.44 20.19 -9.16
C ALA A 124 -29.17 20.42 -7.83
N VAL A 125 -28.66 19.83 -6.73
CA VAL A 125 -29.21 20.03 -5.38
C VAL A 125 -29.17 21.51 -4.98
N ARG A 126 -28.08 22.23 -5.30
CA ARG A 126 -27.98 23.66 -5.01
C ARG A 126 -29.05 24.48 -5.73
N LYS A 127 -29.35 24.16 -6.99
CA LYS A 127 -30.40 24.83 -7.78
C LYS A 127 -31.79 24.53 -7.23
N GLU A 128 -32.06 23.30 -6.83
CA GLU A 128 -33.33 22.91 -6.22
C GLU A 128 -33.57 23.65 -4.89
N VAL A 129 -32.55 23.69 -4.02
CA VAL A 129 -32.61 24.43 -2.74
C VAL A 129 -32.81 25.94 -2.94
N GLN A 130 -32.25 26.53 -4.00
CA GLN A 130 -32.51 27.94 -4.33
C GLN A 130 -33.93 28.15 -4.90
N SER A 131 -34.42 27.23 -5.73
CA SER A 131 -35.77 27.31 -6.31
C SER A 131 -36.88 27.08 -5.30
N SER A 132 -36.65 26.31 -4.24
CA SER A 132 -37.61 26.13 -3.14
C SER A 132 -37.59 27.25 -2.10
N ARG A 133 -36.65 28.20 -2.21
CA ARG A 133 -36.45 29.29 -1.25
C ARG A 133 -36.87 30.67 -1.78
N SER A 134 -37.27 30.77 -3.06
CA SER A 134 -37.98 31.93 -3.63
C SER A 134 -39.47 31.63 -3.76
#